data_AF-A0A535X3L9-F1
#
_entry.id   AF-A0A535X3L9-F1
#
_cell.length_a   1.000
_cell.length_b   1.000
_cell.length_c   1.000
_cell.angle_alpha   90.00
_cell.angle_beta   90.00
_cell.angle_gamma   90.00
#
_symmetry.space_group_name_H-M   'P 1'
#
loop_
_entity.id
_entity.type
_entity.pdbx_description
1 polymer ?
#
loop_
_entity_poly.entity_id
_entity_poly.type
_entity_poly.pdbx_seq_one_letter_code
_entity_poly.pdbx_strand_id
1 'polypeptide(L)'
;TWMNDRDPEFATKAVAVIELLLSRPTDGPLFCVDEKPGIGVRQPTAPDHPPVPRRPPARARPARREFEYKRNGTVDLLAGFRVNDGQVCGMVRLKHRSREFCELQALLDEQTPVGQPIHLILDPVSSHWSAEVVRWLDAHPQRTFMFHFPPVHALWLSFIEFRRTQSSSFAPS
;
A
#
# COMPACT_ATOMS: atom_id res chain seq x y z
N THR A 1 22.40 3.39 -17.39
CA THR A 1 22.24 4.60 -16.56
C THR A 1 20.83 5.11 -16.77
N TRP A 2 19.91 4.70 -15.90
CA TRP A 2 18.44 4.71 -16.08
C TRP A 2 17.76 5.90 -15.39
N MET A 3 18.56 6.93 -15.10
CA MET A 3 18.27 7.91 -14.07
C MET A 3 18.16 9.35 -14.59
N ASN A 4 18.18 9.62 -15.91
CA ASN A 4 18.06 10.99 -16.42
C ASN A 4 17.07 11.13 -17.59
N ASP A 5 16.35 12.26 -17.53
CA ASP A 5 15.75 13.03 -18.61
C ASP A 5 14.37 12.64 -19.16
N ARG A 6 13.33 12.65 -18.31
CA ARG A 6 11.95 12.91 -18.80
C ARG A 6 11.11 13.90 -18.00
N ASP A 7 11.50 14.25 -16.77
CA ASP A 7 10.82 15.27 -15.97
C ASP A 7 11.78 16.44 -15.71
N PRO A 8 11.57 17.62 -16.35
CA PRO A 8 12.40 18.81 -16.12
C PRO A 8 12.45 19.25 -14.66
N GLU A 9 11.46 18.86 -13.85
CA GLU A 9 11.34 19.21 -12.44
C GLU A 9 11.75 18.04 -11.52
N PHE A 10 12.37 16.99 -12.07
CA PHE A 10 12.68 15.76 -11.32
C PHE A 10 13.42 16.05 -10.01
N ALA A 11 14.52 16.80 -10.09
CA ALA A 11 15.33 17.10 -8.91
C ALA A 11 14.54 17.91 -7.87
N THR A 12 13.78 18.90 -8.31
CA THR A 12 12.95 19.75 -7.44
C THR A 12 11.88 18.93 -6.71
N LYS A 13 11.14 18.08 -7.43
CA LYS A 13 10.12 17.21 -6.84
C LYS A 13 10.73 16.16 -5.92
N ALA A 14 11.86 15.58 -6.29
CA ALA A 14 12.57 14.60 -5.47
C ALA A 14 13.02 15.22 -4.15
N VAL A 15 13.65 16.40 -4.20
CA VAL A 15 14.06 17.16 -3.01
C VAL A 15 12.84 17.49 -2.15
N ALA A 16 11.75 18.01 -2.74
CA ALA A 16 10.54 18.34 -2.00
C ALA A 16 9.94 17.13 -1.26
N VAL A 17 9.89 15.96 -1.90
CA VAL A 17 9.42 14.72 -1.25
C VAL A 17 10.38 14.25 -0.15
N ILE A 18 11.69 14.32 -0.38
CA ILE A 18 12.70 13.97 0.63
C ILE A 18 12.59 14.91 1.84
N GLU A 19 12.47 16.21 1.61
CA GLU A 19 12.27 17.21 2.66
C GLU A 19 11.00 16.95 3.43
N LEU A 20 9.90 16.59 2.77
CA LEU A 20 8.64 16.25 3.42
C LEU A 20 8.75 14.99 4.31
N LEU A 21 9.55 14.00 3.89
CA LEU A 21 9.80 12.79 4.67
C LEU A 21 10.74 13.02 5.86
N LEU A 22 11.75 13.88 5.71
CA LEU A 22 12.72 14.23 6.76
C LEU A 22 12.12 15.22 7.77
N SER A 23 11.45 16.25 7.26
CA SER A 23 10.85 17.37 7.98
C SER A 23 9.34 17.29 7.88
N ARG A 24 8.78 16.28 8.55
CA ARG A 24 7.35 15.96 8.51
C ARG A 24 6.48 17.16 8.91
N PRO A 25 5.31 17.36 8.27
CA PRO A 25 4.35 18.39 8.67
C PRO A 25 3.96 18.24 10.15
N THR A 26 3.78 19.37 10.83
CA THR A 26 3.39 19.42 12.25
C THR A 26 1.92 19.75 12.45
N ASP A 27 1.24 20.19 11.38
CA ASP A 27 -0.17 20.57 11.32
C ASP A 27 -1.09 19.36 11.05
N GLY A 28 -0.57 18.25 10.53
CA GLY A 28 -1.37 17.05 10.31
C GLY A 28 -0.56 15.79 9.96
N PRO A 29 -1.23 14.63 9.80
CA PRO A 29 -0.58 13.39 9.45
C PRO A 29 -0.11 13.35 7.99
N LEU A 30 1.05 12.72 7.78
CA LEU A 30 1.60 12.42 6.47
C LEU A 30 1.42 10.93 6.15
N PHE A 31 0.79 10.64 5.02
CA PHE A 31 0.62 9.29 4.50
C PHE A 31 1.36 9.09 3.18
N CYS A 32 2.09 7.99 3.05
CA CYS A 32 2.51 7.47 1.74
C CYS A 32 1.43 6.49 1.26
N VAL A 33 0.80 6.79 0.14
CA VAL A 33 -0.23 5.94 -0.46
C VAL A 33 0.38 5.10 -1.57
N ASP A 34 0.12 3.79 -1.55
CA ASP A 34 0.48 2.85 -2.61
C ASP A 34 -0.71 1.95 -2.93
N GLU A 35 -0.76 1.53 -4.18
CA GLU A 35 -1.77 0.64 -4.69
C GLU A 35 -1.07 -0.56 -5.30
N LYS A 36 -1.35 -1.75 -4.75
CA LYS A 36 -0.81 -2.99 -5.28
C LYS A 36 -1.91 -3.79 -5.95
N PRO A 37 -2.09 -3.64 -7.27
CA PRO A 37 -3.05 -4.46 -7.99
C PRO A 37 -2.57 -5.91 -8.09
N GLY A 38 -3.49 -6.82 -8.41
CA GLY A 38 -3.14 -8.17 -8.86
C GLY A 38 -2.64 -9.12 -7.77
N ILE A 39 -2.98 -8.91 -6.49
CA ILE A 39 -2.67 -9.85 -5.41
C ILE A 39 -3.45 -11.13 -5.63
N GLY A 40 -2.75 -12.22 -5.91
CA GLY A 40 -3.39 -13.54 -6.03
C GLY A 40 -3.88 -14.03 -4.69
N VAL A 41 -5.19 -14.28 -4.57
CA VAL A 41 -5.77 -14.92 -3.38
C VAL A 41 -5.53 -16.42 -3.49
N ARG A 42 -4.70 -16.95 -2.57
CA ARG A 42 -4.43 -18.38 -2.46
C ARG A 42 -5.19 -18.93 -1.27
N GLN A 43 -6.07 -19.89 -1.50
CA GLN A 43 -6.71 -20.66 -0.43
C GLN A 43 -6.13 -22.08 -0.40
N PRO A 44 -5.75 -22.61 0.78
CA PRO A 44 -5.44 -24.03 0.92
C PRO A 44 -6.66 -24.87 0.54
N THR A 45 -6.49 -25.85 -0.35
CA THR A 45 -7.61 -26.69 -0.81
C THR A 45 -7.97 -27.79 0.20
N ALA A 46 -7.09 -28.11 1.14
CA ALA A 46 -7.29 -29.14 2.16
C ALA A 46 -7.14 -28.55 3.58
N PRO A 47 -7.97 -28.97 4.55
CA PRO A 47 -7.71 -28.74 5.97
C PRO A 47 -6.39 -29.39 6.40
N ASP A 48 -5.70 -28.80 7.38
CA ASP A 48 -4.53 -29.42 7.99
C ASP A 48 -4.90 -30.80 8.53
N HIS A 49 -4.36 -31.87 7.91
CA HIS A 49 -4.51 -33.21 8.46
C HIS A 49 -3.61 -33.34 9.68
N PRO A 50 -4.16 -33.61 10.88
CA PRO A 50 -3.34 -33.87 12.05
C PRO A 50 -2.46 -35.10 11.78
N PRO A 51 -1.23 -35.14 12.32
CA PRO A 51 -0.38 -36.32 12.20
C PRO A 51 -1.13 -37.55 12.71
N VAL A 52 -1.32 -38.55 11.85
CA VAL A 52 -1.99 -39.80 12.23
C VAL A 52 -1.10 -40.51 13.25
N PRO A 53 -1.53 -40.70 14.51
CA PRO A 53 -0.75 -41.49 15.46
C PRO A 53 -0.81 -42.95 15.01
N ARG A 54 0.33 -43.55 14.68
CA ARG A 54 0.43 -45.00 14.46
C ARG A 54 1.29 -45.64 15.54
N ARG A 55 0.83 -46.79 16.04
CA ARG A 55 1.50 -47.60 17.07
C ARG A 55 2.92 -48.01 16.60
N PRO A 56 3.89 -48.09 17.51
CA PRO A 56 5.27 -48.53 17.21
C PRO A 56 5.27 -49.95 16.59
N PRO A 57 6.20 -50.28 15.67
CA PRO A 57 7.58 -49.80 15.59
C PRO A 57 7.96 -48.98 14.33
N ALA A 58 6.99 -48.46 13.57
CA ALA A 58 7.29 -47.74 12.32
C ALA A 58 7.71 -46.27 12.57
N ARG A 59 8.81 -45.83 11.94
CA ARG A 59 9.26 -44.42 11.96
C ARG A 59 8.12 -43.48 11.52
N ALA A 60 7.90 -42.42 12.30
CA ALA A 60 6.93 -41.38 11.96
C ALA A 60 7.26 -40.78 10.58
N ARG A 61 6.28 -40.77 9.67
CA ARG A 61 6.39 -40.02 8.41
C ARG A 61 6.01 -38.55 8.70
N PRO A 62 6.80 -37.56 8.25
CA PRO A 62 6.39 -36.16 8.31
C PRO A 62 5.06 -35.96 7.58
N ALA A 63 4.23 -35.04 8.08
CA ALA A 63 2.94 -34.73 7.49
C ALA A 63 3.06 -34.47 5.98
N ARG A 64 2.22 -35.12 5.18
CA ARG A 64 2.21 -34.93 3.72
C ARG A 64 1.48 -33.61 3.45
N ARG A 65 2.23 -32.57 3.08
CA ARG A 65 1.68 -31.27 2.69
C ARG A 65 1.30 -31.35 1.21
N GLU A 66 0.01 -31.49 0.92
CA GLU A 66 -0.50 -31.36 -0.44
C GLU A 66 -0.63 -29.87 -0.77
N PHE A 67 0.30 -29.36 -1.59
CA PHE A 67 0.41 -27.94 -1.96
C PHE A 67 -0.57 -27.53 -3.07
N GLU A 68 -1.78 -28.09 -3.07
CA GLU A 68 -2.79 -27.71 -4.04
C GLU A 68 -3.48 -26.41 -3.59
N TYR A 69 -3.08 -25.31 -4.22
CA TYR A 69 -3.67 -23.99 -3.99
C TYR A 69 -4.76 -23.71 -5.02
N LYS A 70 -5.98 -23.40 -4.56
CA LYS A 70 -6.98 -22.77 -5.42
C LYS A 70 -6.64 -21.29 -5.60
N ARG A 71 -6.62 -20.83 -6.86
CA ARG A 71 -6.45 -19.41 -7.23
C ARG A 71 -7.84 -18.77 -7.29
N ASN A 72 -8.17 -17.92 -6.33
CA ASN A 72 -9.49 -17.28 -6.25
C ASN A 72 -9.54 -15.91 -6.96
N GLY A 73 -8.85 -15.79 -8.10
CA GLY A 73 -8.70 -14.51 -8.81
C GLY A 73 -7.67 -13.57 -8.17
N THR A 74 -7.70 -12.30 -8.60
CA THR A 74 -6.81 -11.23 -8.12
C THR A 74 -7.60 -10.17 -7.37
N VAL A 75 -7.00 -9.63 -6.31
CA VAL A 75 -7.51 -8.49 -5.55
C VAL A 75 -6.50 -7.35 -5.56
N ASP A 76 -6.97 -6.14 -5.34
CA ASP A 76 -6.16 -4.93 -5.31
C ASP A 76 -6.12 -4.42 -3.87
N LEU A 77 -4.91 -4.12 -3.38
CA LEU A 77 -4.68 -3.50 -2.08
C LEU A 77 -4.46 -2.01 -2.29
N LEU A 78 -5.25 -1.18 -1.61
CA LEU A 78 -5.03 0.26 -1.50
C LEU A 78 -4.64 0.55 -0.05
N ALA A 79 -3.49 1.18 0.19
CA ALA A 79 -3.01 1.42 1.55
C ALA A 79 -2.29 2.76 1.70
N GLY A 80 -2.52 3.42 2.83
CA GLY A 80 -1.76 4.56 3.33
C GLY A 80 -0.88 4.14 4.51
N PHE A 81 0.42 4.35 4.38
CA PHE A 81 1.39 4.24 5.47
C PHE A 81 1.57 5.60 6.14
N ARG A 82 1.23 5.69 7.43
CA ARG A 82 1.39 6.91 8.23
C ARG A 82 2.85 7.05 8.66
N VAL A 83 3.53 8.06 8.13
CA VAL A 83 4.97 8.29 8.35
C VAL A 83 5.25 8.76 9.78
N ASN A 84 4.26 9.34 10.47
CA ASN A 84 4.41 9.85 11.83
C ASN A 84 4.70 8.73 12.85
N ASP A 85 4.00 7.60 12.75
CA ASP A 85 4.06 6.52 13.75
C ASP A 85 4.23 5.10 13.16
N GLY A 86 4.28 4.98 11.84
CA GLY A 86 4.51 3.72 11.15
C GLY A 86 3.27 2.83 10.99
N GLN A 87 2.07 3.33 11.31
CA GLN A 87 0.84 2.56 11.12
C GLN A 87 0.47 2.45 9.64
N VAL A 88 -0.14 1.33 9.25
CA VAL A 88 -0.68 1.12 7.91
C VAL A 88 -2.18 1.04 8.02
N CYS A 89 -2.89 1.92 7.31
CA CYS A 89 -4.30 1.78 7.04
C CYS A 89 -4.48 1.36 5.58
N GLY A 90 -5.36 0.41 5.30
CA GLY A 90 -5.65 0.04 3.93
C GLY A 90 -6.87 -0.84 3.80
N MET A 91 -7.25 -1.07 2.56
CA MET A 91 -8.40 -1.86 2.18
C MET A 91 -8.07 -2.76 1.00
N VAL A 92 -8.70 -3.93 0.99
CA VAL A 92 -8.65 -4.86 -0.14
C VAL A 92 -9.95 -4.74 -0.92
N ARG A 93 -9.83 -4.62 -2.24
CA ARG A 93 -10.96 -4.50 -3.17
C ARG A 93 -10.76 -5.42 -4.37
N LEU A 94 -11.85 -5.76 -5.05
CA LEU A 94 -11.79 -6.56 -6.29
C LEU A 94 -11.39 -5.73 -7.51
N LYS A 95 -11.45 -4.41 -7.39
CA LYS A 95 -11.18 -3.44 -8.45
C LYS A 95 -10.39 -2.29 -7.85
N HIS A 96 -9.59 -1.67 -8.70
CA HIS A 96 -8.88 -0.44 -8.42
C HIS A 96 -9.38 0.65 -9.40
N ARG A 97 -10.22 1.56 -8.90
CA ARG A 97 -10.73 2.74 -9.63
C ARG A 97 -10.77 3.93 -8.67
N SER A 98 -11.09 5.10 -9.22
CA SER A 98 -11.26 6.35 -8.47
C SER A 98 -12.20 6.24 -7.26
N ARG A 99 -13.30 5.49 -7.37
CA ARG A 99 -14.20 5.23 -6.23
C ARG A 99 -13.49 4.57 -5.06
N GLU A 100 -12.71 3.52 -5.30
CA GLU A 100 -11.97 2.82 -4.26
C GLU A 100 -10.90 3.73 -3.64
N PHE A 101 -10.32 4.66 -4.42
CA PHE A 101 -9.44 5.70 -3.89
C PHE A 101 -10.17 6.71 -2.99
N CYS A 102 -11.40 7.12 -3.33
CA CYS A 102 -12.24 7.95 -2.45
C CYS A 102 -12.59 7.23 -1.14
N GLU A 103 -12.82 5.90 -1.19
CA GLU A 103 -13.01 5.09 0.02
C GLU A 103 -11.75 5.11 0.90
N LEU A 104 -10.55 5.02 0.31
CA LEU A 104 -9.30 5.15 1.07
C LEU A 104 -9.19 6.53 1.73
N GLN A 105 -9.48 7.60 1.00
CA GLN A 105 -9.45 8.96 1.57
C GLN A 105 -10.42 9.09 2.76
N ALA A 106 -11.62 8.51 2.68
CA ALA A 106 -12.55 8.47 3.80
C ALA A 106 -11.98 7.72 5.02
N LEU A 107 -11.31 6.58 4.82
CA LEU A 107 -10.68 5.85 5.93
C LEU A 107 -9.55 6.65 6.59
N LEU A 108 -8.74 7.36 5.80
CA LEU A 108 -7.68 8.22 6.34
C LEU A 108 -8.27 9.40 7.11
N ASP A 109 -9.41 9.91 6.65
CA ASP A 109 -10.14 10.99 7.29
C ASP A 109 -10.70 10.61 8.67
N GLU A 110 -11.27 9.41 8.79
CA GLU A 110 -11.77 8.87 10.06
C GLU A 110 -10.67 8.72 11.12
N GLN A 111 -9.43 8.50 10.69
CA GLN A 111 -8.26 8.39 11.57
C GLN A 111 -7.59 9.72 11.88
N THR A 112 -8.01 10.81 11.22
CA THR A 112 -7.39 12.11 11.36
C THR A 112 -8.29 13.04 12.18
N PRO A 113 -7.78 13.62 13.28
CA PRO A 113 -8.53 14.61 14.06
C PRO A 113 -9.11 15.73 13.19
N VAL A 114 -10.33 16.15 13.52
CA VAL A 114 -11.01 17.24 12.81
C VAL A 114 -10.18 18.52 12.87
N GLY A 115 -10.07 19.20 11.72
CA GLY A 115 -9.31 20.45 11.59
C GLY A 115 -7.84 20.29 11.24
N GLN A 116 -7.30 19.06 11.18
CA GLN A 116 -5.95 18.81 10.68
C GLN A 116 -5.99 18.50 9.18
N PRO A 117 -5.10 19.10 8.35
CA PRO A 117 -4.92 18.67 6.98
C PRO A 117 -4.35 17.25 6.90
N ILE A 118 -4.71 16.53 5.84
CA ILE A 118 -4.19 15.20 5.54
C ILE A 118 -3.21 15.34 4.39
N HIS A 119 -1.92 15.11 4.66
CA HIS A 119 -0.90 15.14 3.62
C HIS A 119 -0.73 13.76 3.01
N LEU A 120 -0.82 13.68 1.69
CA LEU A 120 -0.72 12.45 0.93
C LEU A 120 0.45 12.53 -0.03
N ILE A 121 1.40 11.59 0.05
CA ILE A 121 2.38 11.32 -1.00
C ILE A 121 1.83 10.16 -1.83
N LEU A 122 1.56 10.37 -3.11
CA LEU A 122 0.97 9.39 -4.02
C LEU A 122 1.54 9.57 -5.42
N ASP A 123 1.50 8.51 -6.24
CA ASP A 123 1.92 8.60 -7.62
C ASP A 123 0.94 9.44 -8.48
N PRO A 124 1.45 10.12 -9.52
CA PRO A 124 0.63 10.96 -10.39
C PRO A 124 -0.12 10.13 -11.44
N VAL A 125 -0.95 9.18 -11.01
CA VAL A 125 -1.83 8.40 -11.90
C VAL A 125 -3.20 9.06 -12.06
N SER A 126 -3.84 8.83 -13.20
CA SER A 126 -5.09 9.51 -13.57
C SER A 126 -6.28 9.19 -12.67
N SER A 127 -6.27 8.05 -11.98
CA SER A 127 -7.30 7.66 -11.00
C SER A 127 -7.42 8.67 -9.86
N HIS A 128 -6.29 9.20 -9.38
CA HIS A 128 -6.20 10.13 -8.26
C HIS A 128 -6.77 11.53 -8.55
N TRP A 129 -6.98 11.87 -9.83
CA TRP A 129 -7.42 13.21 -10.27
C TRP A 129 -8.66 13.18 -11.16
N SER A 130 -9.34 12.04 -11.18
CA SER A 130 -10.56 11.90 -11.95
C SER A 130 -11.65 12.87 -11.45
N ALA A 131 -12.63 13.15 -12.32
CA ALA A 131 -13.79 13.96 -11.93
C ALA A 131 -14.57 13.37 -10.73
N GLU A 132 -14.45 12.08 -10.46
CA GLU A 132 -15.03 11.45 -9.26
C GLU A 132 -14.30 11.88 -7.98
N VAL A 133 -12.97 11.93 -8.00
CA VAL A 133 -12.18 12.39 -6.85
C VAL A 133 -12.41 13.88 -6.59
N VAL A 134 -12.42 14.70 -7.64
CA VAL A 134 -12.71 16.14 -7.51
C VAL A 134 -14.07 16.36 -6.87
N ARG A 135 -15.13 15.70 -7.37
CA ARG A 135 -16.48 15.78 -6.77
C ARG A 135 -16.51 15.30 -5.33
N TRP A 136 -15.73 14.27 -5.00
CA TRP A 136 -15.65 13.78 -3.64
C TRP A 136 -15.00 14.81 -2.71
N LEU A 137 -13.91 15.45 -3.12
CA LEU A 137 -13.25 16.53 -2.37
C LEU A 137 -14.19 17.74 -2.18
N ASP A 138 -14.90 18.15 -3.24
CA ASP A 138 -15.88 19.26 -3.18
C ASP A 138 -17.04 18.97 -2.21
N ALA A 139 -17.40 17.70 -2.02
CA ALA A 139 -18.42 17.28 -1.08
C ALA A 139 -17.93 17.23 0.39
N HIS A 140 -16.62 17.40 0.62
CA HIS A 140 -16.01 17.38 1.96
C HIS A 140 -15.19 18.65 2.25
N PRO A 141 -15.78 19.86 2.14
CA PRO A 141 -15.07 21.13 2.30
C PRO A 141 -14.52 21.35 3.73
N GLN A 142 -15.03 20.63 4.72
CA GLN A 142 -14.52 20.63 6.10
C GLN A 142 -13.17 19.91 6.25
N ARG A 143 -12.70 19.20 5.21
CA ARG A 143 -11.43 18.47 5.22
C ARG A 143 -10.48 19.05 4.18
N THR A 144 -9.21 19.14 4.56
CA THR A 144 -8.14 19.65 3.70
C THR A 144 -7.22 18.50 3.32
N PHE A 145 -7.24 18.09 2.07
CA PHE A 145 -6.30 17.11 1.52
C PHE A 145 -5.16 17.84 0.79
N MET A 146 -3.92 17.57 1.20
CA MET A 146 -2.72 18.11 0.57
C MET A 146 -2.00 17.01 -0.18
N PHE A 147 -2.07 17.06 -1.50
CA PHE A 147 -1.46 16.05 -2.37
C PHE A 147 -0.04 16.46 -2.78
N HIS A 148 0.91 15.56 -2.55
CA HIS A 148 2.33 15.69 -2.89
C HIS A 148 2.72 14.58 -3.87
N PHE A 149 3.33 14.96 -4.99
CA PHE A 149 3.64 14.02 -6.07
C PHE A 149 5.14 13.82 -6.18
N PRO A 150 5.63 12.57 -6.13
CA PRO A 150 7.00 12.27 -6.48
C PRO A 150 7.22 12.53 -7.99
N PRO A 151 8.48 12.70 -8.40
CA PRO A 151 8.82 12.75 -9.81
C PRO A 151 8.27 11.53 -10.57
N VAL A 152 7.96 11.73 -11.85
CA VAL A 152 7.57 10.61 -12.72
C VAL A 152 8.68 9.56 -12.74
N HIS A 153 8.32 8.29 -12.61
CA HIS A 153 9.24 7.13 -12.50
C HIS A 153 10.06 7.05 -11.20
N ALA A 154 9.78 7.86 -10.19
CA ALA A 154 10.44 7.76 -8.88
C ALA A 154 9.65 6.92 -7.86
N LEU A 155 9.11 5.78 -8.29
CA LEU A 155 8.40 4.82 -7.40
C LEU A 155 9.27 4.38 -6.20
N TRP A 156 10.60 4.43 -6.34
CA TRP A 156 11.58 4.14 -5.28
C TRP A 156 11.59 5.14 -4.12
N LEU A 157 11.03 6.35 -4.31
CA LEU A 157 10.88 7.34 -3.24
C LEU A 157 9.66 7.04 -2.34
N SER A 158 8.78 6.12 -2.73
CA SER A 158 7.70 5.67 -1.87
C SER A 158 8.26 4.78 -0.74
N PHE A 159 7.92 5.10 0.50
CA PHE A 159 8.43 4.38 1.68
C PHE A 159 7.99 2.89 1.71
N ILE A 160 6.95 2.55 0.95
CA ILE A 160 6.42 1.19 0.81
C ILE A 160 7.33 0.32 -0.09
N GLU A 161 7.94 0.87 -1.14
CA GLU A 161 8.93 0.15 -1.96
C GLU A 161 10.22 -0.14 -1.18
N PHE A 162 10.66 0.81 -0.33
CA PHE A 162 11.77 0.57 0.59
C PHE A 162 11.49 -0.64 1.50
N ARG A 163 10.26 -0.77 2.01
CA ARG A 163 9.86 -1.91 2.85
C ARG A 163 9.71 -3.21 2.05
N ARG A 164 9.18 -3.18 0.81
CA ARG A 164 9.12 -4.38 -0.07
C ARG A 164 10.49 -5.01 -0.24
N THR A 165 11.50 -4.19 -0.48
CA THR A 165 12.88 -4.65 -0.74
C THR A 165 13.49 -5.34 0.48
N GLN A 166 13.20 -4.89 1.69
CA GLN A 166 13.70 -5.53 2.92
C GLN A 166 13.00 -6.85 3.27
N SER A 167 11.72 -7.01 2.90
CA SER A 167 11.00 -8.27 3.11
C SER A 167 11.45 -9.44 2.21
N SER A 168 12.24 -9.18 1.17
CA SER A 168 12.83 -10.21 0.30
C SER A 168 14.13 -10.85 0.82
N SER A 169 14.67 -10.39 1.96
CA SER A 169 16.00 -10.80 2.44
C SER A 169 16.02 -11.81 3.59
N PHE A 170 14.89 -12.40 3.98
CA PHE A 170 14.85 -13.48 4.98
C PHE A 170 14.46 -14.81 4.34
N ALA A 171 15.45 -15.51 3.79
CA ALA A 171 15.41 -16.97 3.66
C ALA A 171 16.26 -17.55 4.81
N PRO A 172 15.68 -18.34 5.74
CA PRO A 172 16.48 -19.02 6.75
C PRO A 172 17.26 -20.18 6.10
N SER A 173 18.53 -20.28 6.49
CA SER A 173 19.48 -21.34 6.17
C SER A 173 19.05 -22.71 6.70
#